data_AF-A0A5C5PRB3-F1
#
_entry.id   AF-A0A5C5PRB3-F1
#
_cell.length_a   1.000
_cell.length_b   1.000
_cell.length_c   1.000
_cell.angle_alpha   90.00
_cell.angle_beta   90.00
_cell.angle_gamma   90.00
#
_symmetry.space_group_name_H-M   'P 1'
#
loop_
_entity.id
_entity.type
_entity.pdbx_description
1 polymer ?
#
loop_
_entity_poly.entity_id
_entity_poly.type
_entity_poly.pdbx_seq_one_letter_code
_entity_poly.pdbx_strand_id
1 'polypeptide(L)'
;MEAEQDSEIEITGPQPEDRDDNSLFANINKVFKGSELIGQIVRNRHASLNKSELSTLLKESYSCGLRFLQFFIDISDIAKEEVIQTIAQQIRENPSQTNFAIEKEARGAFLLFTYSAIYAVVRKIASSTGCVEAEEIYRAIESETPTPAIKLINQAIELDFHKKVDHETLQRLANEFKGNIVCDRILKEIVIQHIYMFPVEYRDKQKISSYLSLPMEKLQQQDLDKKSKMLDAKK
;
A
#
# COMPACT_ATOMS: atom_id res chain seq x y z
N MET A 1 43.67 -14.93 59.54
CA MET A 1 42.81 -15.96 58.91
C MET A 1 41.60 -15.24 58.39
N GLU A 2 41.71 -14.79 57.14
CA GLU A 2 40.62 -14.25 56.35
C GLU A 2 39.71 -15.43 55.97
N ALA A 3 38.41 -15.30 56.19
CA ALA A 3 37.42 -16.23 55.66
C ALA A 3 36.74 -15.51 54.49
N GLU A 4 37.00 -16.03 53.29
CA GLU A 4 36.46 -15.57 52.01
C GLU A 4 34.93 -15.67 52.02
N GLN A 5 34.26 -14.56 51.68
CA GLN A 5 32.84 -14.55 51.33
C GLN A 5 32.76 -14.75 49.82
N ASP A 6 32.49 -15.98 49.38
CA ASP A 6 32.12 -16.27 48.01
C ASP A 6 30.79 -15.58 47.70
N SER A 7 30.83 -14.65 46.75
CA SER A 7 29.63 -14.05 46.16
C SER A 7 29.29 -14.86 44.91
N GLU A 8 28.28 -15.73 45.01
CA GLU A 8 27.67 -16.36 43.84
C GLU A 8 27.02 -15.26 42.99
N ILE A 9 27.61 -14.98 41.84
CA ILE A 9 27.01 -14.14 40.81
C ILE A 9 25.94 -14.98 40.12
N GLU A 10 24.68 -14.74 40.46
CA GLU A 10 23.54 -15.29 39.77
C GLU A 10 23.50 -14.70 38.34
N ILE A 11 24.03 -15.44 37.36
CA ILE A 11 23.93 -15.08 35.94
C ILE A 11 22.48 -15.35 35.53
N THR A 12 21.64 -14.33 35.69
CA THR A 12 20.34 -14.31 35.03
C THR A 12 20.59 -14.17 33.53
N GLY A 13 20.45 -15.29 32.80
CA GLY A 13 20.41 -15.27 31.34
C GLY A 13 19.33 -14.29 30.85
N PRO A 14 19.44 -13.78 29.61
CA PRO A 14 18.51 -12.78 29.12
C PRO A 14 17.09 -13.36 29.24
N GLN A 15 16.28 -12.70 30.08
CA GLN A 15 14.86 -12.97 30.17
C GLN A 15 14.26 -12.73 28.78
N PRO A 16 13.30 -13.57 28.33
CA PRO A 16 12.67 -13.39 27.04
C PRO A 16 12.02 -11.99 27.04
N GLU A 17 12.61 -11.07 26.29
CA GLU A 17 12.08 -9.73 26.13
C GLU A 17 10.63 -9.84 25.64
N ASP A 18 9.72 -9.29 26.42
CA ASP A 18 8.36 -8.99 26.01
C ASP A 18 8.42 -8.34 24.62
N ARG A 19 7.86 -8.99 23.60
CA ARG A 19 7.68 -8.34 22.29
C ARG A 19 6.76 -7.15 22.51
N ASP A 20 7.36 -5.97 22.66
CA ASP A 20 6.62 -4.72 22.78
C ASP A 20 5.94 -4.44 21.44
N ASP A 21 4.66 -4.77 21.30
CA ASP A 21 3.85 -4.46 20.11
C ASP A 21 3.91 -2.95 19.76
N ASN A 22 4.16 -2.10 20.77
CA ASN A 22 4.40 -0.67 20.59
C ASN A 22 5.66 -0.40 19.73
N SER A 23 6.66 -1.28 19.79
CA SER A 23 7.89 -1.19 18.98
C SER A 23 7.64 -1.44 17.49
N LEU A 24 6.73 -2.35 17.11
CA LEU A 24 6.44 -2.66 15.71
C LEU A 24 5.75 -1.47 15.03
N PHE A 25 4.68 -0.95 15.61
CA PHE A 25 3.99 0.23 15.07
C PHE A 25 4.90 1.47 15.06
N ALA A 26 5.73 1.65 16.09
CA ALA A 26 6.74 2.70 16.11
C ALA A 26 7.75 2.54 14.95
N ASN A 27 8.21 1.32 14.68
CA ASN A 27 9.14 1.03 13.58
C ASN A 27 8.49 1.28 12.21
N ILE A 28 7.24 0.85 11.99
CA ILE A 28 6.48 1.14 10.77
C ILE A 28 6.34 2.66 10.56
N ASN A 29 6.03 3.40 11.62
CA ASN A 29 5.94 4.87 11.55
C ASN A 29 7.29 5.50 11.19
N LYS A 30 8.41 5.02 11.76
CA LYS A 30 9.76 5.48 11.40
C LYS A 30 10.06 5.23 9.92
N VAL A 31 9.70 4.07 9.36
CA VAL A 31 9.89 3.76 7.93
C VAL A 31 9.21 4.79 7.04
N PHE A 32 7.92 5.07 7.30
CA PHE A 32 7.17 5.98 6.46
C PHE A 32 7.52 7.46 6.69
N LYS A 33 7.92 7.84 7.91
CA LYS A 33 8.46 9.18 8.18
C LYS A 33 9.82 9.39 7.51
N GLY A 34 10.70 8.39 7.53
CA GLY A 34 11.95 8.43 6.76
C GLY A 34 11.69 8.56 5.26
N SER A 35 10.73 7.81 4.74
CA SER A 35 10.31 7.89 3.32
C SER A 35 9.77 9.26 2.95
N GLU A 36 9.00 9.90 3.84
CA GLU A 36 8.50 11.27 3.65
C GLU A 36 9.65 12.29 3.63
N LEU A 37 10.63 12.17 4.53
CA LEU A 37 11.83 13.01 4.52
C LEU A 37 12.63 12.83 3.22
N ILE A 38 12.80 11.59 2.76
CA ILE A 38 13.44 11.29 1.47
C ILE A 38 12.70 11.99 0.33
N GLY A 39 11.37 11.89 0.26
CA GLY A 39 10.59 12.58 -0.77
C GLY A 39 10.78 14.10 -0.74
N GLN A 40 10.87 14.70 0.45
CA GLN A 40 11.16 16.13 0.60
C GLN A 40 12.58 16.49 0.15
N ILE A 41 13.59 15.64 0.44
CA ILE A 41 14.95 15.83 -0.04
C ILE A 41 14.98 15.78 -1.57
N VAL A 42 14.35 14.78 -2.17
CA VAL A 42 14.29 14.61 -3.63
C VAL A 42 13.64 15.83 -4.26
N ARG A 43 12.45 16.24 -3.77
CA ARG A 43 11.73 17.41 -4.28
C ARG A 43 12.55 18.70 -4.17
N ASN A 44 13.16 18.96 -3.02
CA ASN A 44 13.81 20.25 -2.75
C ASN A 44 15.29 20.31 -3.20
N ARG A 45 15.93 19.16 -3.43
CA ARG A 45 17.36 19.08 -3.80
C ARG A 45 17.62 18.39 -5.14
N HIS A 46 16.60 18.17 -5.97
CA HIS A 46 16.74 17.58 -7.32
C HIS A 46 17.79 18.27 -8.21
N ALA A 47 18.00 19.58 -8.03
CA ALA A 47 18.98 20.37 -8.79
C ALA A 47 20.38 20.47 -8.14
N SER A 48 20.52 20.09 -6.86
CA SER A 48 21.77 20.26 -6.09
C SER A 48 22.43 18.94 -5.69
N LEU A 49 21.68 17.85 -5.60
CA LEU A 49 22.21 16.50 -5.45
C LEU A 49 22.29 15.83 -6.81
N ASN A 50 23.26 14.92 -6.97
CA ASN A 50 23.38 14.20 -8.23
C ASN A 50 22.29 13.12 -8.35
N LYS A 51 21.97 12.75 -9.59
CA LYS A 51 20.89 11.79 -9.88
C LYS A 51 21.11 10.42 -9.22
N SER A 52 22.37 9.98 -9.07
CA SER A 52 22.69 8.72 -8.40
C SER A 52 22.35 8.74 -6.90
N GLU A 53 22.65 9.83 -6.18
CA GLU A 53 22.31 9.98 -4.77
C GLU A 53 20.79 9.94 -4.55
N LEU A 54 20.05 10.69 -5.39
CA LEU A 54 18.59 10.72 -5.35
C LEU A 54 17.98 9.36 -5.67
N SER A 55 18.54 8.66 -6.65
CA SER A 55 18.15 7.29 -7.00
C SER A 55 18.34 6.32 -5.83
N THR A 56 19.50 6.37 -5.16
CA THR A 56 19.76 5.55 -3.97
C THR A 56 18.75 5.83 -2.86
N LEU A 57 18.47 7.09 -2.55
CA LEU A 57 17.48 7.44 -1.52
C LEU A 57 16.09 6.88 -1.83
N LEU A 58 15.63 7.04 -3.08
CA LEU A 58 14.32 6.51 -3.50
C LEU A 58 14.26 4.99 -3.47
N LYS A 59 15.32 4.30 -3.94
CA LYS A 59 15.41 2.83 -3.87
C LYS A 59 15.34 2.31 -2.44
N GLU A 60 16.06 2.95 -1.51
CA GLU A 60 16.02 2.58 -0.10
C GLU A 60 14.63 2.80 0.51
N SER A 61 13.96 3.90 0.17
CA SER A 61 12.58 4.16 0.60
C SER A 61 11.60 3.10 0.09
N TYR A 62 11.69 2.73 -1.20
CA TYR A 62 10.87 1.67 -1.78
C TYR A 62 11.14 0.33 -1.10
N SER A 63 12.41 -0.06 -1.00
CA SER A 63 12.85 -1.30 -0.37
C SER A 63 12.34 -1.42 1.07
N CYS A 64 12.44 -0.35 1.86
CA CYS A 64 11.99 -0.35 3.24
C CYS A 64 10.47 -0.53 3.37
N GLY A 65 9.69 0.22 2.57
CA GLY A 65 8.23 0.06 2.54
C GLY A 65 7.78 -1.31 2.03
N LEU A 66 8.47 -1.86 1.03
CA LEU A 66 8.17 -3.19 0.48
C LEU A 66 8.56 -4.33 1.43
N ARG A 67 9.62 -4.17 2.25
CA ARG A 67 9.93 -5.13 3.33
C ARG A 67 8.82 -5.19 4.36
N PHE A 68 8.26 -4.05 4.75
CA PHE A 68 7.08 -4.03 5.62
C PHE A 68 5.89 -4.72 4.96
N LEU A 69 5.64 -4.45 3.67
CA LEU A 69 4.56 -5.11 2.93
C LEU A 69 4.74 -6.63 2.89
N GLN A 70 5.96 -7.11 2.65
CA GLN A 70 6.27 -8.54 2.67
C GLN A 70 5.97 -9.16 4.04
N PHE A 71 6.45 -8.54 5.12
CA PHE A 71 6.15 -8.96 6.49
C PHE A 71 4.63 -9.03 6.74
N PHE A 72 3.85 -8.04 6.29
CA PHE A 72 2.40 -8.04 6.41
C PHE A 72 1.74 -9.19 5.65
N ILE A 73 2.22 -9.50 4.44
CA ILE A 73 1.69 -10.61 3.64
C ILE A 73 1.99 -11.95 4.34
N ASP A 74 3.21 -12.13 4.83
CA ASP A 74 3.63 -13.37 5.49
C ASP A 74 2.83 -13.62 6.76
N ILE A 75 2.66 -12.61 7.62
CA ILE A 75 1.87 -12.77 8.85
C ILE A 75 0.38 -12.97 8.54
N SER A 76 -0.13 -12.35 7.48
CA SER A 76 -1.52 -12.54 7.04
C SER A 76 -1.77 -13.96 6.55
N ASP A 77 -0.81 -14.56 5.85
CA ASP A 77 -0.92 -15.93 5.35
C ASP A 77 -0.90 -16.94 6.51
N ILE A 78 -0.01 -16.73 7.49
CA ILE A 78 0.07 -17.54 8.72
C ILE A 78 -1.24 -17.49 9.51
N ALA A 79 -1.78 -16.29 9.73
CA ALA A 79 -2.98 -16.08 10.57
C ALA A 79 -4.31 -16.29 9.82
N LYS A 80 -4.26 -16.64 8.52
CA LYS A 80 -5.41 -16.59 7.61
C LYS A 80 -6.64 -17.33 8.12
N GLU A 81 -6.51 -18.62 8.46
CA GLU A 81 -7.67 -19.43 8.84
C GLU A 81 -8.21 -19.02 10.22
N GLU A 82 -7.35 -18.64 11.17
CA GLU A 82 -7.77 -18.15 12.49
C GLU A 82 -8.54 -16.82 12.39
N VAL A 83 -8.04 -15.89 11.57
CA VAL A 83 -8.72 -14.61 11.32
C VAL A 83 -10.06 -14.83 10.62
N ILE A 84 -10.12 -15.70 9.61
CA ILE A 84 -11.38 -16.03 8.93
C ILE A 84 -12.40 -16.62 9.91
N GLN A 85 -11.97 -17.55 10.78
CA GLN A 85 -12.85 -18.14 11.79
C GLN A 85 -13.35 -17.09 12.78
N THR A 86 -12.47 -16.17 13.21
CA THR A 86 -12.83 -15.07 14.11
C THR A 86 -13.86 -14.14 13.47
N ILE A 87 -13.64 -13.73 12.22
CA ILE A 87 -14.62 -12.92 11.46
C ILE A 87 -15.94 -13.68 11.32
N ALA A 88 -15.91 -14.97 10.97
CA ALA A 88 -17.11 -15.79 10.84
C ALA A 88 -17.90 -15.87 12.17
N GLN A 89 -17.20 -15.96 13.30
CA GLN A 89 -17.82 -15.98 14.62
C GLN A 89 -18.49 -14.65 14.95
N GLN A 90 -17.84 -13.52 14.66
CA GLN A 90 -18.45 -12.19 14.83
C GLN A 90 -19.68 -11.99 13.94
N ILE A 91 -19.63 -12.50 12.70
CA ILE A 91 -20.80 -12.47 11.81
C ILE A 91 -21.93 -13.30 12.41
N ARG A 92 -21.67 -14.52 12.93
CA ARG A 92 -22.65 -15.41 13.60
C ARG A 92 -23.32 -14.84 14.83
N GLU A 93 -22.71 -13.88 15.50
CA GLU A 93 -23.32 -13.19 16.64
C GLU A 93 -24.46 -12.26 16.19
N ASN A 94 -24.56 -11.94 14.89
CA ASN A 94 -25.56 -11.08 14.28
C ASN A 94 -26.32 -11.58 13.01
N PRO A 95 -26.69 -12.88 12.77
CA PRO A 95 -27.47 -13.20 11.56
C PRO A 95 -28.48 -14.38 11.64
N SER A 96 -29.45 -14.29 10.71
CA SER A 96 -30.40 -15.32 10.26
C SER A 96 -29.89 -16.14 9.05
N GLN A 97 -28.57 -16.14 8.81
CA GLN A 97 -27.93 -16.71 7.63
C GLN A 97 -27.46 -18.16 7.82
N THR A 98 -27.21 -18.87 6.71
CA THR A 98 -26.64 -20.22 6.73
C THR A 98 -25.12 -20.20 6.97
N ASN A 99 -24.59 -21.25 7.59
CA ASN A 99 -23.15 -21.38 7.87
C ASN A 99 -22.25 -21.20 6.62
N PHE A 100 -22.70 -21.69 5.46
CA PHE A 100 -21.96 -21.54 4.21
C PHE A 100 -21.85 -20.08 3.75
N ALA A 101 -22.94 -19.32 3.87
CA ALA A 101 -22.95 -17.90 3.52
C ALA A 101 -21.99 -17.11 4.43
N ILE A 102 -22.00 -17.42 5.73
CA ILE A 102 -21.13 -16.77 6.73
C ILE A 102 -19.65 -17.03 6.43
N GLU A 103 -19.27 -18.28 6.13
CA GLU A 103 -17.87 -18.58 5.82
C GLU A 103 -17.40 -17.87 4.55
N LYS A 104 -18.23 -17.85 3.50
CA LYS A 104 -17.93 -17.13 2.27
C LYS A 104 -17.75 -15.63 2.52
N GLU A 105 -18.61 -15.03 3.33
CA GLU A 105 -18.54 -13.63 3.70
C GLU A 105 -17.28 -13.32 4.51
N ALA A 106 -16.93 -14.16 5.50
CA ALA A 106 -15.71 -14.01 6.29
C ALA A 106 -14.44 -14.09 5.43
N ARG A 107 -14.38 -15.05 4.49
CA ARG A 107 -13.28 -15.14 3.51
C ARG A 107 -13.20 -13.90 2.63
N GLY A 108 -14.35 -13.37 2.21
CA GLY A 108 -14.43 -12.12 1.45
C GLY A 108 -13.91 -10.90 2.23
N ALA A 109 -14.27 -10.79 3.50
CA ALA A 109 -13.80 -9.74 4.40
C ALA A 109 -12.29 -9.82 4.64
N PHE A 110 -11.76 -11.02 4.92
CA PHE A 110 -10.31 -11.22 5.05
C PHE A 110 -9.57 -10.73 3.80
N LEU A 111 -10.01 -11.18 2.61
CA LEU A 111 -9.41 -10.74 1.35
C LEU A 111 -9.49 -9.21 1.18
N LEU A 112 -10.63 -8.61 1.50
CA LEU A 112 -10.80 -7.15 1.44
C LEU A 112 -9.79 -6.42 2.35
N PHE A 113 -9.60 -6.90 3.58
CA PHE A 113 -8.61 -6.33 4.49
C PHE A 113 -7.18 -6.46 3.95
N THR A 114 -6.81 -7.65 3.46
CA THR A 114 -5.48 -7.88 2.88
C THR A 114 -5.23 -6.96 1.68
N TYR A 115 -6.17 -6.86 0.75
CA TYR A 115 -6.02 -5.95 -0.41
C TYR A 115 -5.95 -4.49 0.00
N SER A 116 -6.74 -4.08 0.99
CA SER A 116 -6.74 -2.71 1.50
C SER A 116 -5.40 -2.34 2.13
N ALA A 117 -4.79 -3.26 2.89
CA ALA A 117 -3.47 -3.05 3.48
C ALA A 117 -2.37 -2.99 2.41
N ILE A 118 -2.39 -3.87 1.40
CA ILE A 118 -1.45 -3.83 0.27
C ILE A 118 -1.55 -2.48 -0.44
N TYR A 119 -2.76 -2.05 -0.78
CA TYR A 119 -3.00 -0.77 -1.42
C TYR A 119 -2.53 0.39 -0.55
N ALA A 120 -2.82 0.37 0.76
CA ALA A 120 -2.41 1.41 1.69
C ALA A 120 -0.89 1.58 1.74
N VAL A 121 -0.12 0.48 1.74
CA VAL A 121 1.34 0.55 1.72
C VAL A 121 1.86 1.09 0.39
N VAL A 122 1.36 0.58 -0.75
CA VAL A 122 1.74 1.07 -2.08
C VAL A 122 1.49 2.57 -2.20
N ARG A 123 0.28 3.01 -1.82
CA ARG A 123 -0.11 4.43 -1.81
C ARG A 123 0.75 5.24 -0.84
N LYS A 124 1.10 4.69 0.32
CA LYS A 124 1.90 5.40 1.30
C LYS A 124 3.32 5.64 0.80
N ILE A 125 3.95 4.64 0.16
CA ILE A 125 5.23 4.81 -0.51
C ILE A 125 5.11 5.89 -1.59
N ALA A 126 4.17 5.73 -2.51
CA ALA A 126 3.96 6.65 -3.63
C ALA A 126 3.78 8.11 -3.16
N SER A 127 2.87 8.36 -2.22
CA SER A 127 2.60 9.71 -1.70
C SER A 127 3.75 10.30 -0.87
N SER A 128 4.54 9.46 -0.20
CA SER A 128 5.72 9.90 0.57
C SER A 128 6.89 10.29 -0.33
N THR A 129 7.12 9.56 -1.43
CA THR A 129 8.31 9.72 -2.27
C THR A 129 8.08 10.47 -3.57
N GLY A 130 6.81 10.60 -3.98
CA GLY A 130 6.43 11.13 -5.28
C GLY A 130 6.71 12.63 -5.45
N CYS A 131 7.25 12.99 -6.60
CA CYS A 131 7.36 14.36 -7.10
C CYS A 131 7.59 14.35 -8.62
N VAL A 132 7.23 15.43 -9.31
CA VAL A 132 7.35 15.50 -10.78
C VAL A 132 8.82 15.57 -11.24
N GLU A 133 9.70 16.10 -10.38
CA GLU A 133 11.11 16.32 -10.68
C GLU A 133 11.93 15.01 -10.74
N ALA A 134 11.41 13.91 -10.19
CA ALA A 134 12.10 12.62 -10.11
C ALA A 134 11.59 11.58 -11.13
N GLU A 135 10.80 11.99 -12.12
CA GLU A 135 10.19 11.12 -13.14
C GLU A 135 11.21 10.18 -13.81
N GLU A 136 12.35 10.71 -14.25
CA GLU A 136 13.39 9.89 -14.87
C GLU A 136 14.03 8.88 -13.91
N ILE A 137 14.01 9.17 -12.60
CA ILE A 137 14.54 8.27 -11.58
C ILE A 137 13.57 7.11 -11.35
N TYR A 138 12.26 7.37 -11.27
CA TYR A 138 11.26 6.30 -11.15
C TYR A 138 11.31 5.32 -12.32
N ARG A 139 11.47 5.84 -13.56
CA ARG A 139 11.65 5.02 -14.77
C ARG A 139 12.93 4.19 -14.72
N ALA A 140 14.02 4.75 -14.21
CA ALA A 140 15.28 4.01 -14.04
C ALA A 140 15.14 2.89 -13.00
N ILE A 141 14.49 3.16 -11.87
CA ILE A 141 14.23 2.16 -10.82
C ILE A 141 13.38 0.99 -11.36
N GLU A 142 12.31 1.27 -12.10
CA GLU A 142 11.49 0.23 -12.73
C GLU A 142 12.26 -0.57 -13.78
N SER A 143 13.12 0.09 -14.57
CA SER A 143 13.92 -0.59 -15.59
C SER A 143 14.94 -1.54 -14.97
N GLU A 144 15.54 -1.16 -13.84
CA GLU A 144 16.53 -1.96 -13.12
C GLU A 144 15.91 -3.09 -12.29
N THR A 145 14.70 -2.89 -11.76
CA THR A 145 13.98 -3.87 -10.92
C THR A 145 12.49 -3.91 -11.32
N PRO A 146 12.14 -4.57 -12.43
CA PRO A 146 10.81 -4.50 -13.06
C PRO A 146 9.76 -5.38 -12.36
N THR A 147 9.64 -5.27 -11.05
CA THR A 147 8.67 -6.05 -10.27
C THR A 147 7.27 -5.42 -10.31
N PRO A 148 6.19 -6.21 -10.13
CA PRO A 148 4.83 -5.67 -10.11
C PRO A 148 4.61 -4.60 -9.03
N ALA A 149 5.25 -4.75 -7.87
CA ALA A 149 5.12 -3.79 -6.77
C ALA A 149 5.71 -2.41 -7.14
N ILE A 150 6.88 -2.38 -7.79
CA ILE A 150 7.51 -1.13 -8.26
C ILE A 150 6.64 -0.46 -9.32
N LYS A 151 6.11 -1.23 -10.27
CA LYS A 151 5.20 -0.72 -11.30
C LYS A 151 3.93 -0.11 -10.71
N LEU A 152 3.34 -0.75 -9.70
CA LEU A 152 2.16 -0.22 -9.00
C LEU A 152 2.49 1.07 -8.23
N ILE A 153 3.65 1.15 -7.57
CA ILE A 153 4.10 2.38 -6.89
C ILE A 153 4.29 3.50 -7.90
N ASN A 154 5.02 3.25 -8.99
CA ASN A 154 5.25 4.23 -10.04
C ASN A 154 3.95 4.71 -10.68
N GLN A 155 3.01 3.80 -10.96
CA GLN A 155 1.70 4.16 -11.51
C GLN A 155 0.89 5.04 -10.54
N ALA A 156 0.97 4.76 -9.23
CA ALA A 156 0.34 5.59 -8.21
C ALA A 156 0.98 7.00 -8.15
N ILE A 157 2.31 7.10 -8.23
CA ILE A 157 3.02 8.38 -8.31
C ILE A 157 2.61 9.16 -9.56
N GLU A 158 2.61 8.51 -10.72
CA GLU A 158 2.24 9.15 -11.98
C GLU A 158 0.85 9.81 -11.86
N LEU A 159 -0.14 9.04 -11.41
CA LEU A 159 -1.52 9.49 -11.28
C LEU A 159 -1.72 10.58 -10.22
N ASP A 160 -1.02 10.51 -9.09
CA ASP A 160 -1.16 11.49 -8.00
C ASP A 160 -0.49 12.84 -8.34
N PHE A 161 0.66 12.80 -9.03
CA PHE A 161 1.49 13.99 -9.25
C PHE A 161 1.30 14.64 -10.62
N HIS A 162 1.08 13.85 -11.69
CA HIS A 162 0.76 14.39 -13.02
C HIS A 162 -0.72 14.72 -13.17
N LYS A 163 -1.60 14.11 -12.35
CA LYS A 163 -3.05 14.35 -12.31
C LYS A 163 -3.73 14.13 -13.67
N LYS A 164 -3.13 13.28 -14.50
CA LYS A 164 -3.61 12.87 -15.82
C LYS A 164 -3.32 11.39 -15.98
N VAL A 165 -4.13 10.74 -16.80
CA VAL A 165 -3.98 9.31 -17.09
C VAL A 165 -3.19 9.14 -18.38
N ASP A 166 -2.01 8.54 -18.30
CA ASP A 166 -1.33 7.97 -19.47
C ASP A 166 -2.04 6.66 -19.88
N HIS A 167 -2.83 6.74 -20.95
CA HIS A 167 -3.60 5.60 -21.46
C HIS A 167 -2.72 4.47 -22.00
N GLU A 168 -1.54 4.79 -22.55
CA GLU A 168 -0.63 3.78 -23.10
C GLU A 168 -0.02 2.95 -21.95
N THR A 169 0.53 3.65 -20.95
CA THR A 169 1.11 3.02 -19.77
C THR A 169 0.05 2.23 -19.00
N LEU A 170 -1.14 2.80 -18.79
CA LEU A 170 -2.22 2.12 -18.09
C LEU A 170 -2.69 0.86 -18.82
N GLN A 171 -2.86 0.91 -20.14
CA GLN A 171 -3.28 -0.26 -20.93
C GLN A 171 -2.22 -1.37 -20.90
N ARG A 172 -0.93 -1.00 -20.97
CA ARG A 172 0.19 -1.93 -20.83
C ARG A 172 0.15 -2.65 -19.48
N LEU A 173 0.05 -1.91 -18.38
CA LEU A 173 0.01 -2.49 -17.03
C LEU A 173 -1.26 -3.33 -16.81
N ALA A 174 -2.41 -2.88 -17.32
CA ALA A 174 -3.65 -3.64 -17.26
C ALA A 174 -3.49 -5.01 -17.94
N ASN A 175 -2.88 -5.06 -19.13
CA ASN A 175 -2.61 -6.31 -19.81
C ASN A 175 -1.59 -7.20 -19.08
N GLU A 176 -0.52 -6.60 -18.55
CA GLU A 176 0.50 -7.34 -17.78
C GLU A 176 -0.10 -8.00 -16.53
N PHE A 177 -1.00 -7.31 -15.83
CA PHE A 177 -1.57 -7.79 -14.57
C PHE A 177 -2.81 -8.67 -14.71
N LYS A 178 -3.33 -8.91 -15.93
CA LYS A 178 -4.51 -9.79 -16.15
C LYS A 178 -4.39 -11.17 -15.49
N GLY A 179 -3.19 -11.74 -15.44
CA GLY A 179 -2.92 -13.03 -14.80
C GLY A 179 -2.65 -12.97 -13.30
N ASN A 180 -2.47 -11.77 -12.73
CA ASN A 180 -2.16 -11.55 -11.32
C ASN A 180 -3.31 -10.80 -10.65
N ILE A 181 -4.23 -11.55 -10.04
CA ILE A 181 -5.47 -11.04 -9.42
C ILE A 181 -5.17 -9.94 -8.39
N VAL A 182 -4.10 -10.09 -7.60
CA VAL A 182 -3.70 -9.10 -6.60
C VAL A 182 -3.33 -7.80 -7.31
N CYS A 183 -2.40 -7.85 -8.27
CA CYS A 183 -1.91 -6.65 -8.96
C CYS A 183 -3.01 -5.97 -9.79
N ASP A 184 -3.85 -6.73 -10.48
CA ASP A 184 -5.02 -6.20 -11.20
C ASP A 184 -5.97 -5.45 -10.25
N ARG A 185 -6.28 -6.04 -9.09
CA ARG A 185 -7.14 -5.38 -8.10
C ARG A 185 -6.52 -4.12 -7.51
N ILE A 186 -5.22 -4.12 -7.22
CA ILE A 186 -4.53 -2.93 -6.69
C ILE A 186 -4.44 -1.84 -7.76
N LEU A 187 -4.16 -2.18 -9.04
CA LEU A 187 -4.16 -1.22 -10.15
C LEU A 187 -5.54 -0.56 -10.32
N LYS A 188 -6.61 -1.37 -10.27
CA LYS A 188 -8.00 -0.87 -10.29
C LYS A 188 -8.25 0.12 -9.17
N GLU A 189 -7.82 -0.20 -7.95
CA GLU A 189 -8.02 0.67 -6.79
C GLU A 189 -7.26 1.99 -6.95
N ILE A 190 -6.00 1.96 -7.39
CA ILE A 190 -5.22 3.18 -7.69
C ILE A 190 -5.98 4.09 -8.67
N VAL A 191 -6.52 3.53 -9.76
CA VAL A 191 -7.22 4.30 -10.79
C VAL A 191 -8.58 4.82 -10.31
N ILE A 192 -9.34 4.02 -9.55
CA ILE A 192 -10.60 4.46 -8.95
C ILE A 192 -10.36 5.68 -8.04
N GLN A 193 -9.30 5.63 -7.23
CA GLN A 193 -8.95 6.68 -6.28
C GLN A 193 -8.47 7.94 -7.00
N HIS A 194 -7.74 7.80 -8.11
CA HIS A 194 -7.41 8.92 -8.98
C HIS A 194 -8.66 9.58 -9.57
N ILE A 195 -9.61 8.81 -10.12
CA ILE A 195 -10.86 9.34 -10.69
C ILE A 195 -11.71 10.04 -9.63
N TYR A 196 -11.71 9.54 -8.40
CA TYR A 196 -12.37 10.19 -7.28
C TYR A 196 -11.70 11.55 -6.96
N MET A 197 -10.37 11.59 -6.90
CA MET A 197 -9.61 12.78 -6.50
C MET A 197 -9.55 13.86 -7.59
N PHE A 198 -9.37 13.48 -8.86
CA PHE A 198 -9.15 14.39 -9.98
C PHE A 198 -10.26 14.28 -11.04
N PRO A 199 -10.65 15.38 -11.70
CA PRO A 199 -11.62 15.32 -12.78
C PRO A 199 -11.07 14.49 -13.95
N VAL A 200 -11.83 13.52 -14.42
CA VAL A 200 -11.51 12.69 -15.58
C VAL A 200 -12.69 12.71 -16.54
N GLU A 201 -12.42 13.02 -17.81
CA GLU A 201 -13.45 13.14 -18.83
C GLU A 201 -14.16 11.80 -19.10
N TYR A 202 -15.44 11.87 -19.47
CA TYR A 202 -16.25 10.67 -19.71
C TYR A 202 -15.61 9.72 -20.74
N ARG A 203 -15.02 10.27 -21.82
CA ARG A 203 -14.31 9.49 -22.85
C ARG A 203 -13.12 8.72 -22.28
N ASP A 204 -12.39 9.32 -21.34
CA ASP A 204 -11.24 8.68 -20.71
C ASP A 204 -11.70 7.61 -19.71
N LYS A 205 -12.81 7.84 -18.99
CA LYS A 205 -13.43 6.80 -18.15
C LYS A 205 -13.87 5.58 -18.95
N GLN A 206 -14.42 5.77 -20.16
CA GLN A 206 -14.77 4.66 -21.06
C GLN A 206 -13.57 3.82 -21.48
N LYS A 207 -12.43 4.47 -21.80
CA LYS A 207 -11.18 3.77 -22.10
C LYS A 207 -10.64 3.01 -20.89
N ILE A 208 -10.61 3.66 -19.73
CA ILE A 208 -10.19 3.03 -18.47
C ILE A 208 -11.06 1.81 -18.15
N SER A 209 -12.38 1.93 -18.30
CA SER A 209 -13.34 0.85 -18.12
C SER A 209 -13.03 -0.34 -19.03
N SER A 210 -12.68 -0.10 -20.30
CA SER A 210 -12.35 -1.17 -21.23
C SER A 210 -11.01 -1.84 -20.93
N TYR A 211 -9.98 -1.07 -20.52
CA TYR A 211 -8.67 -1.62 -20.19
C TYR A 211 -8.70 -2.48 -18.92
N LEU A 212 -9.36 -1.98 -17.88
CA LEU A 212 -9.39 -2.63 -16.56
C LEU A 212 -10.61 -3.52 -16.36
N SER A 213 -11.54 -3.62 -17.31
CA SER A 213 -12.81 -4.33 -17.10
C SER A 213 -13.56 -3.83 -15.85
N LEU A 214 -13.58 -2.50 -15.66
CA LEU A 214 -14.32 -1.86 -14.56
C LEU A 214 -15.72 -1.44 -15.04
N PRO A 215 -16.80 -1.71 -14.28
CA PRO A 215 -18.12 -1.21 -14.62
C PRO A 215 -18.14 0.32 -14.72
N MET A 216 -18.71 0.87 -15.79
CA MET A 216 -18.79 2.31 -16.00
C MET A 216 -19.59 3.00 -14.88
N GLU A 217 -20.60 2.32 -14.36
CA GLU A 217 -21.42 2.76 -13.23
C GLU A 217 -20.55 3.04 -12.00
N LYS A 218 -19.55 2.17 -11.74
CA LYS A 218 -18.62 2.34 -10.61
C LYS A 218 -17.76 3.59 -10.77
N LEU A 219 -17.34 3.92 -11.99
CA LEU A 219 -16.53 5.11 -12.29
C LEU A 219 -17.35 6.41 -12.26
N GLN A 220 -18.64 6.33 -12.56
CA GLN A 220 -19.58 7.46 -12.46
C GLN A 220 -20.00 7.72 -11.01
N GLN A 221 -20.16 6.66 -10.20
CA GLN A 221 -20.50 6.79 -8.78
C GLN A 221 -19.49 7.64 -8.02
N GLN A 222 -18.20 7.58 -8.40
CA GLN A 222 -17.17 8.44 -7.82
C GLN A 222 -17.45 9.94 -8.01
N ASP A 223 -18.06 10.35 -9.12
CA ASP A 223 -18.44 11.76 -9.33
C ASP A 223 -19.61 12.17 -8.43
N LEU A 224 -20.54 11.25 -8.18
CA LEU A 224 -21.70 11.48 -7.31
C LEU A 224 -21.26 11.59 -5.84
N ASP A 225 -20.42 10.67 -5.38
CA ASP A 225 -19.89 10.65 -4.01
C ASP A 225 -19.06 11.92 -3.72
N LYS A 226 -18.26 12.35 -4.69
CA LYS A 226 -17.50 13.60 -4.62
C LYS A 226 -18.42 14.81 -4.46
N LYS A 227 -19.50 14.89 -5.25
CA LYS A 227 -20.50 15.97 -5.16
C LYS A 227 -21.22 15.96 -3.81
N SER A 228 -21.58 14.79 -3.28
CA SER A 228 -22.23 14.67 -1.96
C SER A 228 -21.34 15.24 -0.86
N LYS A 229 -20.07 14.84 -0.79
CA LYS A 229 -19.15 15.36 0.24
C LYS A 229 -18.90 16.86 0.13
N MET A 230 -18.86 17.41 -1.09
CA MET A 230 -18.74 18.86 -1.29
C MET A 230 -20.00 19.63 -0.84
N LEU A 231 -21.18 19.01 -0.88
CA LEU A 231 -22.42 19.59 -0.37
C LEU A 231 -22.47 19.53 1.16
N ASP A 232 -21.99 18.44 1.77
CA ASP A 232 -21.95 18.28 3.22
C ASP A 232 -20.91 19.19 3.89
N ALA A 233 -19.76 19.44 3.24
CA ALA A 233 -18.73 20.34 3.75
C ALA A 233 -19.10 21.84 3.66
N LYS A 234 -20.23 22.19 3.04
CA LYS A 234 -20.75 23.57 2.92
C LYS A 234 -21.89 23.89 3.90
N LYS A 235 -22.30 22.93 4.72
CA LYS A 235 -23.26 23.11 5.82
C LYS A 235 -22.51 23.32 7.13
#